data_AF-A0A9P0JGJ1-F1
#
_entry.id   AF-A0A9P0JGJ1-F1
#
_cell.length_a   1.000
_cell.length_b   1.000
_cell.length_c   1.000
_cell.angle_alpha   90.00
_cell.angle_beta   90.00
_cell.angle_gamma   90.00
#
_symmetry.space_group_name_H-M   'P 1'
#
loop_
_entity.id
_entity.type
_entity.pdbx_description
1 polymer ?
#
loop_
_entity_poly.entity_id
_entity_poly.type
_entity_poly.pdbx_seq_one_letter_code
_entity_poly.pdbx_strand_id
1 'polypeptide(L)'
;MFNMNCNNYCNIYNYDYHTPTEWRYNSELEITAAEEQRELAQRLTLEADRLFGQAKDSVIKNKLDIDYQSKVKVKDIEYKCKEIEKQKGDLDEEICLLLGYQVRIENANKLLVGDALDVIAECLRLRNCRQSMDLVFDDVEKELLRERELIFGINDQLEELQDKVMLQIRKLRTFVYNLTVDLRRKKNALKIEEQNENLNEDNVEISILNNRNIFKPATISTTEWDQFTLDIVSAANKVLVDGRPIRAFFDKCLNKMFEDLVSQSAAVDLAFKLRVEEYLEVIEKLNEQRVEVCF
;
A
#
# COMPACT_ATOMS: atom_id res chain seq x y z
N MET A 1 -59.53 62.44 -99.04
CA MET A 1 -58.35 62.43 -99.92
C MET A 1 -57.13 62.61 -99.05
N PHE A 2 -56.11 61.78 -99.27
CA PHE A 2 -54.79 61.73 -98.62
C PHE A 2 -54.29 63.04 -98.00
N ASN A 3 -53.80 63.00 -96.75
CA ASN A 3 -52.36 62.91 -96.46
C ASN A 3 -52.13 62.76 -94.94
N MET A 4 -51.75 61.56 -94.49
CA MET A 4 -51.25 61.35 -93.12
C MET A 4 -49.76 61.67 -93.12
N ASN A 5 -49.39 62.80 -92.52
CA ASN A 5 -48.02 63.10 -92.18
C ASN A 5 -47.88 62.98 -90.66
N CYS A 6 -47.62 61.75 -90.19
CA CYS A 6 -47.31 61.51 -88.79
C CYS A 6 -45.83 61.84 -88.58
N ASN A 7 -45.58 63.08 -88.16
CA ASN A 7 -44.26 63.51 -87.71
C ASN A 7 -43.92 62.85 -86.37
N ASN A 8 -42.79 62.15 -86.40
CA ASN A 8 -42.09 61.54 -85.29
C ASN A 8 -41.94 62.47 -84.09
N TYR A 9 -42.38 62.00 -82.93
CA TYR A 9 -41.80 62.35 -81.63
C TYR A 9 -41.52 61.05 -80.88
N CYS A 10 -40.40 60.42 -81.21
CA CYS A 10 -39.83 59.30 -80.47
C CYS A 10 -39.22 59.83 -79.16
N ASN A 11 -39.90 59.62 -78.05
CA ASN A 11 -39.27 59.60 -76.73
C ASN A 11 -38.48 58.29 -76.63
N ILE A 12 -37.16 58.41 -76.79
CA ILE A 12 -36.19 57.32 -76.82
C ILE A 12 -36.02 56.81 -75.39
N TYR A 13 -36.87 55.87 -74.99
CA TYR A 13 -36.39 54.82 -74.10
C TYR A 13 -35.38 54.02 -74.93
N ASN A 14 -34.11 54.09 -74.55
CA ASN A 14 -33.05 53.32 -75.18
C ASN A 14 -33.27 51.85 -74.80
N TYR A 15 -34.20 51.18 -75.50
CA TYR A 15 -34.32 49.74 -75.45
C TYR A 15 -33.22 49.20 -76.35
N ASP A 16 -32.19 48.61 -75.76
CA ASP A 16 -31.20 47.80 -76.46
C ASP A 16 -31.93 46.59 -77.06
N TYR A 17 -32.41 46.74 -78.29
CA TYR A 17 -33.10 45.67 -79.00
C TYR A 17 -32.06 44.66 -79.52
N HIS A 18 -31.99 43.51 -78.87
CA HIS A 18 -31.16 42.39 -79.32
C HIS A 18 -31.80 41.66 -80.50
N THR A 19 -30.97 41.24 -81.45
CA THR A 19 -31.42 40.38 -82.54
C THR A 19 -31.76 38.97 -82.01
N PRO A 20 -32.68 38.23 -82.65
CA PRO A 20 -32.97 36.85 -82.25
C PRO A 20 -31.73 35.93 -82.21
N THR A 21 -30.71 36.23 -83.03
CA THR A 21 -29.41 35.56 -83.05
C THR A 21 -28.56 35.87 -81.82
N GLU A 22 -28.46 37.13 -81.40
CA GLU A 22 -27.74 37.52 -80.17
C GLU A 22 -28.43 36.96 -78.92
N TRP A 23 -29.76 36.96 -78.89
CA TRP A 23 -30.53 36.34 -77.80
C TRP A 23 -30.28 34.83 -77.72
N ARG A 24 -30.25 34.13 -78.86
CA ARG A 24 -29.94 32.68 -78.90
C ARG A 24 -28.52 32.40 -78.42
N TYR A 25 -27.53 33.15 -78.91
CA TYR A 25 -26.14 33.01 -78.50
C TYR A 25 -25.94 33.26 -77.00
N ASN A 26 -26.51 34.35 -76.46
CA ASN A 26 -26.44 34.64 -75.04
C ASN A 26 -27.18 33.59 -74.20
N SER A 27 -28.34 33.12 -74.68
CA SER A 27 -29.10 32.06 -74.00
C SER A 27 -28.31 30.74 -73.97
N GLU A 28 -27.61 30.38 -75.04
CA GLU A 28 -26.72 29.21 -75.07
C GLU A 28 -25.54 29.35 -74.10
N LEU A 29 -24.94 30.54 -74.00
CA LEU A 29 -23.89 30.82 -73.03
C LEU A 29 -24.39 30.69 -71.58
N GLU A 30 -25.55 31.28 -71.26
CA GLU A 30 -26.16 31.19 -69.93
C GLU A 30 -26.55 29.75 -69.58
N ILE A 31 -27.08 28.98 -70.55
CA ILE A 31 -27.35 27.55 -70.37
C ILE A 31 -26.07 26.79 -70.06
N THR A 32 -25.00 27.02 -70.82
CA THR A 32 -23.70 26.36 -70.61
C THR A 32 -23.11 26.71 -69.24
N ALA A 33 -23.13 27.99 -68.85
CA ALA A 33 -22.67 28.43 -67.54
C ALA A 33 -23.50 27.82 -66.38
N ALA A 34 -24.83 27.73 -66.55
CA ALA A 34 -25.70 27.07 -65.58
C ALA A 34 -25.45 25.56 -65.47
N GLU A 35 -25.13 24.89 -66.58
CA GLU A 35 -24.73 23.48 -66.61
C GLU A 35 -23.40 23.25 -65.88
N GLU A 36 -22.39 24.08 -66.12
CA GLU A 36 -21.10 24.03 -65.41
C GLU A 36 -21.27 24.24 -63.90
N GLN A 37 -22.07 25.23 -63.48
CA GLN A 37 -22.38 25.48 -62.07
C GLN A 37 -23.14 24.32 -61.43
N ARG A 38 -24.08 23.71 -62.16
CA ARG A 38 -24.81 22.51 -61.69
C ARG A 38 -23.86 21.33 -61.51
N GLU A 39 -22.96 21.08 -62.46
CA GLU A 39 -21.98 20.00 -62.36
C GLU A 39 -21.03 20.22 -61.18
N LEU A 40 -20.56 21.45 -60.98
CA LEU A 40 -19.72 21.81 -59.83
C LEU A 40 -20.45 21.58 -58.50
N ALA A 41 -21.71 22.03 -58.39
CA ALA A 41 -22.52 21.84 -57.19
C ALA A 41 -22.76 20.35 -56.89
N GLN A 42 -23.04 19.55 -57.93
CA GLN A 42 -23.17 18.09 -57.81
C GLN A 42 -21.87 17.46 -57.31
N ARG A 43 -20.72 17.85 -57.88
CA ARG A 43 -19.41 17.37 -57.47
C ARG A 43 -19.08 17.74 -56.03
N LEU A 44 -19.36 18.98 -55.62
CA LEU A 44 -19.17 19.46 -54.24
C LEU A 44 -20.06 18.69 -53.25
N THR A 45 -21.30 18.40 -53.62
CA THR A 45 -22.22 17.63 -52.77
C THR A 45 -21.71 16.20 -52.59
N LEU A 46 -21.31 15.54 -53.69
CA LEU A 46 -20.73 14.19 -53.64
C LEU A 46 -19.46 14.14 -52.79
N GLU A 47 -18.60 15.16 -52.91
CA GLU A 47 -17.38 15.25 -52.11
C GLU A 47 -17.68 15.52 -50.64
N ALA A 48 -18.65 16.39 -50.33
CA ALA A 48 -19.09 16.65 -48.96
C ALA A 48 -19.67 15.38 -48.31
N ASP A 49 -20.50 14.63 -49.02
CA ASP A 49 -21.06 13.35 -48.54
C ASP A 49 -19.95 12.31 -48.30
N ARG A 50 -18.97 12.24 -49.20
CA ARG A 50 -17.79 11.38 -49.04
C ARG A 50 -16.99 11.74 -47.79
N LEU A 51 -16.67 13.02 -47.60
CA LEU A 51 -15.93 13.51 -46.44
C LEU A 51 -16.71 13.29 -45.14
N PHE A 52 -18.02 13.51 -45.15
CA PHE A 52 -18.89 13.25 -44.01
C PHE A 52 -18.88 11.76 -43.62
N GLY A 53 -19.01 10.86 -44.60
CA GLY A 53 -18.90 9.42 -44.38
C GLY A 53 -17.55 9.03 -43.78
N GLN A 54 -16.45 9.53 -44.35
CA GLN A 54 -15.11 9.27 -43.83
C GLN A 54 -14.90 9.80 -42.41
N ALA A 55 -15.38 11.01 -42.11
CA ALA A 55 -15.30 11.60 -40.78
C ALA A 55 -16.12 10.78 -39.77
N LYS A 56 -17.35 10.39 -40.14
CA LYS A 56 -18.23 9.57 -39.32
C LYS A 56 -17.58 8.22 -38.99
N ASP A 57 -17.07 7.51 -39.99
CA ASP A 57 -16.41 6.21 -39.80
C ASP A 57 -15.16 6.34 -38.93
N SER A 58 -14.36 7.39 -39.14
CA SER A 58 -13.18 7.68 -38.32
C SER A 58 -13.56 7.97 -36.87
N VAL A 59 -14.61 8.74 -36.62
CA VAL A 59 -15.08 9.06 -35.26
C VAL A 59 -15.57 7.81 -34.55
N ILE A 60 -16.39 6.98 -35.22
CA ILE A 60 -16.90 5.72 -34.65
C ILE A 60 -15.74 4.79 -34.31
N LYS A 61 -14.77 4.62 -35.21
CA LYS A 61 -13.61 3.76 -34.97
C LYS A 61 -12.78 4.26 -33.79
N ASN A 62 -12.49 5.56 -33.73
CA ASN A 62 -11.72 6.15 -32.65
C ASN A 62 -12.45 6.01 -31.31
N LYS A 63 -13.78 6.20 -31.29
CA LYS A 63 -14.58 6.00 -30.08
C LYS A 63 -14.48 4.57 -29.55
N LEU A 64 -14.69 3.57 -30.42
CA LEU A 64 -14.60 2.16 -30.02
C LEU A 64 -13.22 1.80 -29.46
N ASP A 65 -12.15 2.32 -30.06
CA ASP A 65 -10.79 2.09 -29.58
C ASP A 65 -10.54 2.76 -28.21
N ILE A 66 -10.97 4.01 -28.03
CA ILE A 66 -10.85 4.74 -26.76
C ILE A 66 -11.67 4.06 -25.65
N ASP A 67 -12.92 3.66 -25.93
CA ASP A 67 -13.79 2.96 -24.98
C ASP A 67 -13.16 1.64 -24.52
N TYR A 68 -12.55 0.90 -25.45
CA TYR A 68 -11.84 -0.33 -25.13
C TYR A 68 -10.60 -0.07 -24.27
N GLN A 69 -9.76 0.90 -24.66
CA GLN A 69 -8.56 1.26 -23.90
C GLN A 69 -8.89 1.76 -22.49
N SER A 70 -9.96 2.54 -22.34
CA SER A 70 -10.45 3.02 -21.04
C SER A 70 -10.82 1.85 -20.13
N LYS A 71 -11.59 0.88 -20.64
CA LYS A 71 -11.95 -0.35 -19.89
C LYS A 71 -10.74 -1.15 -19.43
N VAL A 72 -9.74 -1.30 -20.31
CA VAL A 72 -8.50 -2.01 -19.97
C VAL A 72 -7.76 -1.26 -18.84
N LYS A 73 -7.67 0.06 -18.94
CA LYS A 73 -6.98 0.90 -17.96
C LYS A 73 -7.67 0.89 -16.59
N VAL A 74 -9.00 0.95 -16.54
CA VAL A 74 -9.77 0.81 -15.29
C VAL A 74 -9.44 -0.52 -14.61
N LYS A 75 -9.52 -1.64 -15.34
CA LYS A 75 -9.19 -2.98 -14.81
C LYS A 75 -7.75 -3.10 -14.33
N ASP A 76 -6.81 -2.50 -15.04
CA ASP A 76 -5.39 -2.51 -14.64
C ASP A 76 -5.15 -1.74 -13.34
N ILE A 77 -5.77 -0.56 -13.18
CA ILE A 77 -5.68 0.21 -11.94
C ILE A 77 -6.38 -0.52 -10.79
N GLU A 78 -7.55 -1.15 -11.02
CA GLU A 78 -8.22 -1.99 -10.02
C GLU A 78 -7.33 -3.14 -9.56
N TYR A 79 -6.67 -3.83 -10.51
CA TYR A 79 -5.74 -4.91 -10.19
C TYR A 79 -4.60 -4.41 -9.30
N LYS A 80 -3.98 -3.28 -9.65
CA LYS A 80 -2.93 -2.65 -8.84
C LYS A 80 -3.43 -2.28 -7.44
N CYS A 81 -4.64 -1.74 -7.32
CA CYS A 81 -5.24 -1.43 -6.02
C CYS A 81 -5.39 -2.70 -5.16
N LYS A 82 -5.88 -3.80 -5.76
CA LYS A 82 -6.04 -5.09 -5.07
C LYS A 82 -4.71 -5.69 -4.63
N GLU A 83 -3.68 -5.64 -5.46
CA GLU A 83 -2.34 -6.11 -5.10
C GLU A 83 -1.75 -5.30 -3.93
N ILE A 84 -1.91 -3.98 -3.94
CA ILE A 84 -1.47 -3.11 -2.83
C ILE A 84 -2.25 -3.44 -1.54
N GLU A 85 -3.56 -3.62 -1.62
CA GLU A 85 -4.40 -3.98 -0.47
C GLU A 85 -4.01 -5.34 0.12
N LYS A 86 -3.78 -6.34 -0.73
CA LYS A 86 -3.30 -7.65 -0.33
C LYS A 86 -1.94 -7.55 0.37
N GLN A 87 -0.96 -6.89 -0.26
CA GLN A 87 0.38 -6.73 0.30
C GLN A 87 0.34 -5.99 1.65
N LYS A 88 -0.54 -5.01 1.79
CA LYS A 88 -0.76 -4.32 3.06
C LYS A 88 -1.34 -5.25 4.13
N GLY A 89 -2.33 -6.08 3.77
CA GLY A 89 -2.89 -7.09 4.67
C GLY A 89 -1.82 -8.04 5.20
N ASP A 90 -0.95 -8.55 4.33
CA ASP A 90 0.16 -9.43 4.71
C ASP A 90 1.15 -8.75 5.68
N LEU A 91 1.42 -7.45 5.48
CA LEU A 91 2.28 -6.66 6.39
C LEU A 91 1.60 -6.41 7.75
N ASP A 92 0.31 -6.08 7.75
CA ASP A 92 -0.46 -5.82 8.97
C ASP A 92 -0.59 -7.09 9.81
N GLU A 93 -0.73 -8.26 9.19
CA GLU A 93 -0.70 -9.56 9.87
C GLU A 93 0.66 -9.82 10.54
N GLU A 94 1.76 -9.64 9.82
CA GLU A 94 3.10 -9.83 10.40
C GLU A 94 3.39 -8.83 11.52
N ILE A 95 2.92 -7.57 11.40
CA ILE A 95 2.99 -6.58 12.50
C ILE A 95 2.22 -7.07 13.72
N CYS A 96 1.00 -7.59 13.55
CA CYS A 96 0.20 -8.14 14.66
C CYS A 96 0.94 -9.29 15.36
N LEU A 97 1.55 -10.21 14.60
CA LEU A 97 2.34 -11.29 15.16
C LEU A 97 3.52 -10.77 15.98
N LEU A 98 4.29 -9.82 15.44
CA LEU A 98 5.44 -9.23 16.13
C LEU A 98 5.05 -8.44 17.40
N LEU A 99 3.90 -7.77 17.39
CA LEU A 99 3.35 -7.14 18.60
C LEU A 99 3.02 -8.18 19.68
N GLY A 100 2.56 -9.37 19.28
CA GLY A 100 2.40 -10.50 20.19
C GLY A 100 3.72 -10.92 20.85
N TYR A 101 4.83 -10.97 20.09
CA TYR A 101 6.16 -11.23 20.66
C TYR A 101 6.61 -10.12 21.61
N GLN A 102 6.37 -8.86 21.26
CA GLN A 102 6.70 -7.73 22.12
C GLN A 102 6.04 -7.89 23.50
N VAL A 103 4.73 -8.17 23.54
CA VAL A 103 3.99 -8.39 24.80
C VAL A 103 4.52 -9.60 25.57
N ARG A 104 4.87 -10.70 24.88
CA ARG A 104 5.48 -11.88 25.52
C ARG A 104 6.81 -11.54 26.20
N ILE A 105 7.67 -10.78 25.52
CA ILE A 105 8.97 -10.34 26.06
C ILE A 105 8.78 -9.39 27.25
N GLU A 106 7.87 -8.42 27.14
CA GLU A 106 7.56 -7.48 28.24
C GLU A 106 7.04 -8.20 29.48
N ASN A 107 6.17 -9.20 29.30
CA ASN A 107 5.68 -10.02 30.40
C ASN A 107 6.80 -10.88 31.03
N ALA A 108 7.68 -11.48 30.22
CA ALA A 108 8.82 -12.23 30.72
C ALA A 108 9.76 -11.34 31.55
N ASN A 109 10.12 -10.16 31.03
CA ASN A 109 10.94 -9.19 31.75
C ASN A 109 10.31 -8.78 33.09
N LYS A 110 9.01 -8.49 33.11
CA LYS A 110 8.34 -8.08 34.35
C LYS A 110 8.38 -9.16 35.43
N LEU A 111 8.12 -10.42 35.07
CA LEU A 111 8.12 -11.55 36.00
C LEU A 111 9.53 -11.86 36.52
N LEU A 112 10.55 -11.78 35.65
CA LEU A 112 11.93 -12.11 35.98
C LEU A 112 12.62 -11.02 36.81
N VAL A 113 12.52 -9.77 36.40
CA VAL A 113 13.27 -8.66 37.03
C VAL A 113 12.62 -8.18 38.33
N GLY A 114 11.29 -8.28 38.44
CA GLY A 114 10.60 -7.92 39.67
C GLY A 114 10.60 -9.06 40.67
N ASP A 115 9.70 -10.01 40.46
CA ASP A 115 9.32 -10.96 41.50
C ASP A 115 10.46 -11.92 41.89
N ALA A 116 11.21 -12.44 40.91
CA ALA A 116 12.25 -13.44 41.17
C ALA A 116 13.49 -12.85 41.87
N LEU A 117 13.96 -11.67 41.43
CA LEU A 117 15.12 -11.01 42.04
C LEU A 117 14.84 -10.59 43.50
N ASP A 118 13.63 -10.12 43.79
CA ASP A 118 13.22 -9.75 45.15
C ASP A 118 13.20 -10.96 46.09
N VAL A 119 12.70 -12.11 45.61
CA VAL A 119 12.71 -13.36 46.37
C VAL A 119 14.13 -13.82 46.64
N ILE A 120 15.00 -13.83 45.64
CA ILE A 120 16.42 -14.21 45.80
C ILE A 120 17.12 -13.27 46.79
N ALA A 121 16.88 -11.95 46.69
CA ALA A 121 17.44 -10.97 47.60
C ALA A 121 17.01 -11.22 49.05
N GLU A 122 15.73 -11.53 49.28
CA GLU A 122 15.22 -11.86 50.61
C GLU A 122 15.81 -13.18 51.14
N CYS A 123 15.91 -14.21 50.30
CA CYS A 123 16.57 -15.47 50.66
C CYS A 123 18.01 -15.23 51.10
N LEU A 124 18.80 -14.47 50.32
CA LEU A 124 20.17 -14.12 50.66
C LEU A 124 20.24 -13.29 51.95
N ARG A 125 19.29 -12.36 52.17
CA ARG A 125 19.21 -11.58 53.40
C ARG A 125 18.95 -12.45 54.63
N LEU A 126 17.98 -13.37 54.56
CA LEU A 126 17.67 -14.31 55.64
C LEU A 126 18.86 -15.22 55.97
N ARG A 127 19.61 -15.65 54.95
CA ARG A 127 20.84 -16.43 55.14
C ARG A 127 21.93 -15.65 55.87
N ASN A 128 22.04 -14.35 55.62
CA ASN A 128 22.98 -13.47 56.33
C ASN A 128 22.60 -13.19 57.79
N CYS A 129 21.36 -13.52 58.20
CA CYS A 129 20.93 -13.43 59.59
C CYS A 129 21.35 -14.63 60.45
N ARG A 130 21.94 -15.69 59.85
CA ARG A 130 22.48 -16.83 60.60
C ARG A 130 23.61 -16.37 61.52
N GLN A 131 23.75 -17.00 62.68
CA GLN A 131 24.68 -16.56 63.71
C GLN A 131 25.81 -17.56 63.92
N SER A 132 26.99 -17.04 64.29
CA SER A 132 28.13 -17.84 64.72
C SER A 132 28.50 -18.92 63.68
N MET A 133 28.58 -20.18 64.10
CA MET A 133 28.98 -21.30 63.24
C MET A 133 27.98 -21.63 62.14
N ASP A 134 26.72 -21.19 62.26
CA ASP A 134 25.70 -21.37 61.22
C ASP A 134 25.80 -20.36 60.08
N LEU A 135 26.58 -19.28 60.23
CA LEU A 135 26.86 -18.33 59.16
C LEU A 135 27.90 -18.91 58.20
N VAL A 136 27.42 -19.72 57.26
CA VAL A 136 28.26 -20.45 56.30
C VAL A 136 27.85 -20.13 54.87
N PHE A 137 28.84 -19.87 54.02
CA PHE A 137 28.66 -19.81 52.58
C PHE A 137 28.49 -21.22 52.01
N ASP A 138 27.24 -21.62 51.81
CA ASP A 138 26.87 -22.98 51.43
C ASP A 138 26.36 -23.08 49.99
N ASP A 139 26.01 -24.30 49.58
CA ASP A 139 25.61 -24.57 48.21
C ASP A 139 24.29 -23.89 47.84
N VAL A 140 23.39 -23.66 48.80
CA VAL A 140 22.19 -22.85 48.57
C VAL A 140 22.57 -21.41 48.24
N GLU A 141 23.47 -20.79 49.00
CA GLU A 141 23.91 -19.43 48.72
C GLU A 141 24.64 -19.31 47.38
N LYS A 142 25.44 -20.33 47.01
CA LYS A 142 26.09 -20.41 45.69
C LYS A 142 25.06 -20.49 44.56
N GLU A 143 24.07 -21.37 44.66
CA GLU A 143 23.06 -21.53 43.61
C GLU A 143 22.13 -20.33 43.50
N LEU A 144 21.79 -19.66 44.61
CA LEU A 144 21.03 -18.39 44.60
C LEU A 144 21.80 -17.25 43.91
N LEU A 145 23.11 -17.15 44.13
CA LEU A 145 23.94 -16.16 43.44
C LEU A 145 24.05 -16.45 41.93
N ARG A 146 24.18 -17.72 41.55
CA ARG A 146 24.15 -18.13 40.13
C ARG A 146 22.81 -17.84 39.48
N GLU A 147 21.71 -18.11 40.16
CA GLU A 147 20.36 -17.79 39.68
C GLU A 147 20.19 -16.29 39.45
N ARG A 148 20.67 -15.47 40.39
CA ARG A 148 20.69 -14.01 40.23
C ARG A 148 21.49 -13.55 39.01
N GLU A 149 22.70 -14.07 38.81
CA GLU A 149 23.55 -13.74 37.66
C GLU A 149 22.90 -14.17 36.33
N LEU A 150 22.29 -15.36 36.31
CA LEU A 150 21.55 -15.86 35.15
C LEU A 150 20.37 -14.96 34.80
N ILE A 151 19.57 -14.54 35.79
CA ILE A 151 18.43 -13.65 35.57
C ILE A 151 18.88 -12.31 34.97
N PHE A 152 19.98 -11.72 35.46
CA PHE A 152 20.53 -10.50 34.85
C PHE A 152 20.95 -10.73 33.39
N GLY A 153 21.69 -11.81 33.12
CA GLY A 153 22.12 -12.15 31.76
C GLY A 153 20.95 -12.44 30.81
N ILE A 154 19.84 -12.98 31.30
CA ILE A 154 18.62 -13.19 30.52
C ILE A 154 17.88 -11.87 30.29
N ASN A 155 17.82 -10.98 31.28
CA ASN A 155 17.21 -9.66 31.12
C ASN A 155 17.91 -8.87 29.99
N ASP A 156 19.24 -8.82 29.98
CA ASP A 156 20.01 -8.14 28.93
C ASP A 156 19.69 -8.71 27.53
N GLN A 157 19.56 -10.03 27.42
CA GLN A 157 19.20 -10.67 26.16
C GLN A 157 17.74 -10.40 25.74
N LEU A 158 16.81 -10.32 26.70
CA LEU A 158 15.41 -9.99 26.43
C LEU A 158 15.26 -8.53 25.98
N GLU A 159 16.01 -7.59 26.55
CA GLU A 159 16.08 -6.20 26.10
C GLU A 159 16.60 -6.10 24.66
N GLU A 160 17.72 -6.79 24.34
CA GLU A 160 18.25 -6.83 22.97
C GLU A 160 17.23 -7.43 21.98
N LEU A 161 16.48 -8.45 22.41
CA LEU A 161 15.44 -9.08 21.61
C LEU A 161 14.27 -8.12 21.36
N GLN A 162 13.85 -7.38 22.38
CA GLN A 162 12.79 -6.38 22.29
C GLN A 162 13.16 -5.28 21.28
N ASP A 163 14.39 -4.79 21.31
CA ASP A 163 14.88 -3.80 20.35
C ASP A 163 14.85 -4.30 18.90
N LYS A 164 15.24 -5.56 18.68
CA LYS A 164 15.17 -6.21 17.36
C LYS A 164 13.73 -6.33 16.85
N VAL A 165 12.80 -6.76 17.71
CA VAL A 165 11.36 -6.84 17.39
C VAL A 165 10.82 -5.46 17.02
N MET A 166 11.09 -4.46 17.86
CA MET A 166 10.61 -3.09 17.67
C MET A 166 11.17 -2.47 16.39
N LEU A 167 12.44 -2.69 16.08
CA LEU A 167 13.03 -2.25 14.82
C LEU A 167 12.33 -2.87 13.60
N GLN A 168 12.01 -4.16 13.66
CA GLN A 168 11.30 -4.84 12.59
C GLN A 168 9.87 -4.31 12.40
N ILE A 169 9.14 -4.07 13.50
CA ILE A 169 7.81 -3.43 13.46
C ILE A 169 7.89 -2.05 12.80
N ARG A 170 8.90 -1.23 13.14
CA ARG A 170 9.10 0.11 12.54
C ARG A 170 9.34 0.02 11.03
N LYS A 171 10.16 -0.95 10.58
CA LYS A 171 10.41 -1.19 9.15
C LYS A 171 9.11 -1.55 8.42
N LEU A 172 8.35 -2.51 8.93
CA LEU A 172 7.08 -2.93 8.32
C LEU A 172 6.06 -1.78 8.25
N ARG A 173 5.92 -0.99 9.33
CA ARG A 173 5.04 0.19 9.36
C ARG A 173 5.40 1.24 8.31
N THR A 174 6.69 1.38 7.99
CA THR A 174 7.14 2.29 6.92
C THR A 174 6.63 1.83 5.55
N PHE A 175 6.69 0.54 5.25
CA PHE A 175 6.12 -0.02 4.02
C PHE A 175 4.60 0.11 3.99
N VAL A 176 3.90 -0.18 5.10
CA VAL A 176 2.45 0.02 5.21
C VAL A 176 2.07 1.46 4.90
N TYR A 177 2.81 2.44 5.43
CA TYR A 177 2.59 3.85 5.13
C TYR A 177 2.76 4.15 3.64
N ASN A 178 3.87 3.72 3.03
CA ASN A 178 4.15 3.95 1.62
C ASN A 178 3.07 3.32 0.71
N LEU A 179 2.68 2.08 0.97
CA LEU A 179 1.59 1.39 0.28
C LEU A 179 0.25 2.09 0.46
N THR A 180 -0.03 2.64 1.66
CA THR A 180 -1.25 3.40 1.92
C THR A 180 -1.30 4.70 1.10
N VAL A 181 -0.17 5.40 1.00
CA VAL A 181 -0.06 6.61 0.18
C VAL A 181 -0.25 6.27 -1.30
N ASP A 182 0.38 5.20 -1.80
CA ASP A 182 0.24 4.76 -3.18
C ASP A 182 -1.21 4.33 -3.48
N LEU A 183 -1.81 3.49 -2.63
CA LEU A 183 -3.20 3.05 -2.76
C LEU A 183 -4.16 4.23 -2.87
N ARG A 184 -3.99 5.27 -2.04
CA ARG A 184 -4.82 6.48 -2.11
C ARG A 184 -4.68 7.18 -3.47
N ARG A 185 -3.46 7.27 -4.00
CA ARG A 185 -3.21 7.88 -5.32
C ARG A 185 -3.83 7.05 -6.44
N LYS A 186 -3.68 5.72 -6.39
CA LYS A 186 -4.24 4.78 -7.37
C LYS A 186 -5.77 4.75 -7.33
N LYS A 187 -6.40 4.80 -6.14
CA LYS A 187 -7.86 4.94 -5.99
C LYS A 187 -8.40 6.26 -6.54
N ASN A 188 -7.67 7.37 -6.35
CA ASN A 188 -8.06 8.64 -6.95
C ASN A 188 -7.95 8.58 -8.48
N ALA A 189 -6.90 7.97 -9.02
CA ALA A 189 -6.77 7.76 -10.45
C ALA A 189 -7.89 6.86 -10.99
N LEU A 190 -8.21 5.77 -10.30
CA LEU A 190 -9.31 4.87 -10.64
C LEU A 190 -10.64 5.63 -10.74
N LYS A 191 -10.96 6.46 -9.75
CA LYS A 191 -12.18 7.27 -9.75
C LYS A 191 -12.27 8.20 -10.97
N ILE A 192 -11.13 8.79 -11.39
CA ILE A 192 -11.09 9.64 -12.58
C ILE A 192 -11.31 8.81 -13.84
N GLU A 193 -10.68 7.63 -13.95
CA GLU A 193 -10.85 6.76 -15.11
C GLU A 193 -12.26 6.16 -15.18
N GLU A 194 -12.88 5.79 -14.06
CA GLU A 194 -14.29 5.37 -13.99
C GLU A 194 -15.22 6.49 -14.45
N GLN A 195 -14.93 7.75 -14.07
CA GLN A 195 -15.69 8.90 -14.57
C GLN A 195 -15.51 9.08 -16.07
N ASN A 196 -14.28 8.96 -16.58
CA ASN A 196 -13.98 9.07 -18.01
C ASN A 196 -14.63 7.96 -18.83
N GLU A 197 -14.65 6.72 -18.33
CA GLU A 197 -15.32 5.59 -18.98
C GLU A 197 -16.82 5.82 -19.12
N ASN A 198 -17.42 6.56 -18.19
CA ASN A 198 -18.85 6.89 -18.21
C ASN A 198 -19.17 8.07 -19.15
N LEU A 199 -18.19 8.81 -19.67
CA LEU A 199 -18.43 9.94 -20.57
C LEU A 199 -18.93 9.44 -21.94
N ASN A 200 -19.96 10.07 -22.46
CA ASN A 200 -20.56 9.80 -23.76
C ASN A 200 -21.11 11.09 -24.40
N GLU A 201 -21.60 10.99 -25.64
CA GLU A 201 -22.08 12.14 -26.39
C GLU A 201 -23.27 12.85 -25.72
N ASP A 202 -24.04 12.15 -24.90
CA ASP A 202 -25.24 12.66 -24.25
C ASP A 202 -24.95 13.38 -22.92
N ASN A 203 -23.80 13.10 -22.30
CA ASN A 203 -23.47 13.59 -20.95
C ASN A 203 -22.27 14.54 -20.89
N VAL A 204 -21.52 14.70 -21.99
CA VAL A 204 -20.39 15.63 -22.06
C VAL A 204 -20.90 17.06 -22.29
N GLU A 205 -20.57 17.95 -21.36
CA GLU A 205 -20.88 19.38 -21.51
C GLU A 205 -19.98 20.01 -22.58
N ILE A 206 -20.58 20.66 -23.60
CA ILE A 206 -19.85 21.26 -24.73
C ILE A 206 -18.86 22.34 -24.26
N SER A 207 -19.12 22.98 -23.12
CA SER A 207 -18.23 23.96 -22.48
C SER A 207 -16.87 23.36 -22.10
N ILE A 208 -16.82 22.06 -21.76
CA ILE A 208 -15.58 21.33 -21.43
C ILE A 208 -14.69 21.18 -22.67
N LEU A 209 -15.28 20.95 -23.85
CA LEU A 209 -14.57 20.83 -25.12
C LEU A 209 -13.92 22.14 -25.57
N ASN A 210 -14.50 23.27 -25.18
CA ASN A 210 -13.99 24.61 -25.54
C ASN A 210 -12.90 25.11 -24.58
N ASN A 211 -12.75 24.48 -23.42
CA ASN A 211 -11.78 24.89 -22.43
C ASN A 211 -10.41 24.28 -22.76
N ARG A 212 -9.65 24.96 -23.61
CA ARG A 212 -8.26 24.59 -23.96
C ARG A 212 -7.25 24.86 -22.85
N ASN A 213 -7.68 25.09 -21.60
CA ASN A 213 -6.76 25.24 -20.47
C ASN A 213 -6.05 23.91 -20.26
N ILE A 214 -4.87 23.84 -20.86
CA ILE A 214 -3.97 22.69 -20.92
C ILE A 214 -3.71 22.26 -19.47
N PHE A 215 -4.27 21.10 -19.09
CA PHE A 215 -3.85 20.43 -17.88
C PHE A 215 -2.32 20.31 -17.92
N LYS A 216 -1.65 20.71 -16.84
CA LYS A 216 -0.20 20.57 -16.74
C LYS A 216 0.15 19.12 -17.08
N PRO A 217 1.03 18.87 -18.07
CA PRO A 217 1.41 17.51 -18.44
C PRO A 217 1.87 16.75 -17.21
N ALA A 218 1.53 15.47 -17.14
CA ALA A 218 2.02 14.61 -16.08
C ALA A 218 3.56 14.68 -16.06
N THR A 219 4.13 14.89 -14.87
CA THR A 219 5.60 14.95 -14.69
C THR A 219 6.22 13.56 -14.65
N ILE A 220 5.38 12.52 -14.50
CA ILE A 220 5.79 11.12 -14.42
C ILE A 220 5.25 10.36 -15.62
N SER A 221 6.01 9.40 -16.12
CA SER A 221 5.55 8.49 -17.16
C SER A 221 4.65 7.39 -16.58
N THR A 222 3.88 6.73 -17.44
CA THR A 222 3.08 5.54 -17.06
C THR A 222 3.98 4.41 -16.58
N THR A 223 5.18 4.26 -17.16
CA THR A 223 6.15 3.24 -16.72
C THR A 223 6.70 3.53 -15.34
N GLU A 224 7.01 4.78 -15.02
CA GLU A 224 7.44 5.19 -13.68
C GLU A 224 6.33 5.01 -12.64
N TRP A 225 5.09 5.33 -13.02
CA TRP A 225 3.90 5.12 -12.17
C TRP A 225 3.72 3.65 -11.79
N ASP A 226 3.99 2.74 -12.73
CA ASP A 226 3.86 1.30 -12.53
C ASP A 226 5.03 0.72 -11.76
N GLN A 227 6.25 1.15 -12.10
CA GLN A 227 7.46 0.72 -11.41
C GLN A 227 7.44 1.12 -9.94
N PHE A 228 6.92 2.30 -9.61
CA PHE A 228 6.79 2.76 -8.22
C PHE A 228 6.03 1.76 -7.33
N THR A 229 4.88 1.25 -7.80
CA THR A 229 4.10 0.26 -7.07
C THR A 229 4.86 -1.06 -6.97
N LEU A 230 5.44 -1.53 -8.08
CA LEU A 230 6.19 -2.80 -8.13
C LEU A 230 7.39 -2.79 -7.19
N ASP A 231 8.14 -1.69 -7.13
CA ASP A 231 9.32 -1.55 -6.28
C ASP A 231 8.95 -1.61 -4.80
N ILE A 232 7.88 -0.90 -4.39
CA ILE A 232 7.42 -0.91 -3.00
C ILE A 232 6.91 -2.29 -2.61
N VAL A 233 6.11 -2.94 -3.47
CA VAL A 233 5.57 -4.28 -3.21
C VAL A 233 6.69 -5.31 -3.13
N SER A 234 7.65 -5.28 -4.06
CA SER A 234 8.82 -6.17 -4.07
C SER A 234 9.67 -5.99 -2.81
N ALA A 235 9.97 -4.74 -2.43
CA ALA A 235 10.73 -4.44 -1.22
C ALA A 235 9.99 -4.87 0.05
N ALA A 236 8.67 -4.63 0.12
CA ALA A 236 7.84 -5.04 1.25
C ALA A 236 7.80 -6.58 1.38
N ASN A 237 7.62 -7.29 0.26
CA ASN A 237 7.60 -8.75 0.25
C ASN A 237 8.96 -9.33 0.65
N LYS A 238 10.07 -8.71 0.22
CA LYS A 238 11.40 -9.11 0.67
C LYS A 238 11.54 -9.02 2.19
N VAL A 239 11.12 -7.91 2.79
CA VAL A 239 11.17 -7.73 4.26
C VAL A 239 10.28 -8.73 4.99
N LEU A 240 9.13 -9.11 4.43
CA LEU A 240 8.28 -10.16 4.97
C LEU A 240 8.97 -11.53 4.92
N VAL A 241 9.53 -11.91 3.77
CA VAL A 241 10.23 -13.18 3.60
C VAL A 241 11.44 -13.27 4.53
N ASP A 242 12.23 -12.21 4.62
CA ASP A 242 13.37 -12.09 5.52
C ASP A 242 12.93 -12.09 7.01
N GLY A 243 11.71 -11.64 7.31
CA GLY A 243 11.12 -11.60 8.65
C GLY A 243 10.64 -12.96 9.17
N ARG A 244 10.19 -13.87 8.31
CA ARG A 244 9.72 -15.21 8.70
C ARG A 244 10.69 -16.01 9.57
N PRO A 245 11.98 -16.16 9.22
CA PRO A 245 12.93 -16.89 10.06
C PRO A 245 13.23 -16.19 11.39
N ILE A 246 13.05 -14.87 11.45
CA ILE A 246 13.32 -14.08 12.66
C ILE A 246 12.35 -14.48 13.79
N ARG A 247 11.08 -14.77 13.49
CA ARG A 247 10.11 -15.26 14.50
C ARG A 247 10.52 -16.60 15.10
N ALA A 248 10.94 -17.55 14.26
CA ALA A 248 11.46 -18.84 14.73
C ALA A 248 12.74 -18.68 15.56
N PHE A 249 13.61 -17.74 15.18
CA PHE A 249 14.78 -17.37 15.99
C PHE A 249 14.37 -16.81 17.35
N PHE A 250 13.37 -15.93 17.41
CA PHE A 250 12.85 -15.37 18.67
C PHE A 250 12.28 -16.46 19.59
N ASP A 251 11.45 -17.37 19.06
CA ASP A 251 10.93 -18.48 19.87
C ASP A 251 12.05 -19.39 20.38
N LYS A 252 13.07 -19.67 19.55
CA LYS A 252 14.22 -20.47 19.98
C LYS A 252 15.00 -19.80 21.11
N CYS A 253 15.21 -18.48 21.03
CA CYS A 253 15.90 -17.74 22.08
C CYS A 253 15.10 -17.74 23.38
N LEU A 254 13.80 -17.44 23.30
CA LEU A 254 12.91 -17.45 24.47
C LEU A 254 12.86 -18.83 25.13
N ASN A 255 12.67 -19.90 24.35
CA ASN A 255 12.64 -21.26 24.88
C ASN A 255 13.95 -21.63 25.57
N LYS A 256 15.10 -21.28 24.98
CA LYS A 256 16.39 -21.51 25.60
C LYS A 256 16.52 -20.78 26.94
N MET A 257 16.11 -19.51 27.01
CA MET A 257 16.14 -18.74 28.27
C MET A 257 15.25 -19.39 29.33
N PHE A 258 14.04 -19.84 28.95
CA PHE A 258 13.14 -20.56 29.86
C PHE A 258 13.73 -21.89 30.35
N GLU A 259 14.35 -22.66 29.46
CA GLU A 259 15.04 -23.91 29.82
C GLU A 259 16.18 -23.65 30.81
N ASP A 260 17.01 -22.63 30.56
CA ASP A 260 18.13 -22.26 31.42
C ASP A 260 17.61 -21.83 32.82
N LEU A 261 16.52 -21.05 32.89
CA LEU A 261 15.87 -20.66 34.16
C LEU A 261 15.29 -21.84 34.93
N VAL A 262 14.56 -22.72 34.25
CA VAL A 262 13.95 -23.91 34.89
C VAL A 262 15.04 -24.83 35.44
N SER A 263 16.13 -25.01 34.69
CA SER A 263 17.27 -25.81 35.14
C SER A 263 17.92 -25.20 36.38
N GLN A 264 18.10 -23.89 36.43
CA GLN A 264 18.73 -23.22 37.57
C GLN A 264 17.81 -23.22 38.80
N SER A 265 16.51 -22.99 38.63
CA SER A 265 15.52 -23.09 39.71
C SER A 265 15.51 -24.50 40.33
N ALA A 266 15.58 -25.54 39.50
CA ALA A 266 15.69 -26.92 40.00
C ALA A 266 16.98 -27.19 40.80
N ALA A 267 18.09 -26.55 40.42
CA ALA A 267 19.35 -26.66 41.15
C ALA A 267 19.27 -25.97 42.53
N VAL A 268 18.65 -24.80 42.61
CA VAL A 268 18.39 -24.08 43.87
C VAL A 268 17.48 -24.90 44.78
N ASP A 269 16.38 -25.45 44.26
CA ASP A 269 15.46 -26.30 45.00
C ASP A 269 16.16 -27.54 45.57
N LEU A 270 17.04 -28.17 44.79
CA LEU A 270 17.82 -29.32 45.23
C LEU A 270 18.79 -28.93 46.34
N ALA A 271 19.50 -27.82 46.20
CA ALA A 271 20.41 -27.32 47.23
C ALA A 271 19.67 -27.04 48.55
N PHE A 272 18.47 -26.44 48.48
CA PHE A 272 17.63 -26.22 49.66
C PHE A 272 17.23 -27.55 50.32
N LYS A 273 16.77 -28.54 49.55
CA LYS A 273 16.40 -29.86 50.08
C LYS A 273 17.55 -30.53 50.83
N LEU A 274 18.72 -30.60 50.18
CA LEU A 274 19.91 -31.20 50.79
C LEU A 274 20.33 -30.47 52.07
N ARG A 275 20.30 -29.14 52.08
CA ARG A 275 20.62 -28.35 53.28
C ARG A 275 19.61 -28.59 54.42
N VAL A 276 18.33 -28.74 54.12
CA VAL A 276 17.31 -29.06 55.13
C VAL A 276 17.54 -30.46 55.70
N GLU A 277 17.84 -31.44 54.85
CA GLU A 277 18.16 -32.82 55.26
C GLU A 277 19.39 -32.84 56.20
N GLU A 278 20.46 -32.13 55.85
CA GLU A 278 21.65 -31.97 56.70
C GLU A 278 21.29 -31.44 58.10
N TYR A 279 20.46 -30.40 58.18
CA TYR A 279 20.02 -29.85 59.47
C TYR A 279 19.15 -30.83 60.26
N LEU A 280 18.24 -31.56 59.61
CA LEU A 280 17.39 -32.55 60.26
C LEU A 280 18.20 -33.70 60.85
N GLU A 281 19.20 -34.21 60.11
CA GLU A 281 20.09 -35.26 60.61
C GLU A 281 20.89 -34.80 61.84
N VAL A 282 21.38 -33.56 61.85
CA VAL A 282 22.11 -33.01 63.00
C VAL A 282 21.17 -32.86 64.20
N ILE A 283 19.95 -32.36 63.99
CA ILE A 283 18.94 -32.24 65.06
C ILE A 283 18.59 -33.62 65.65
N GLU A 284 18.40 -34.63 64.81
CA GLU A 284 18.13 -36.01 65.24
C GLU A 284 19.26 -36.55 66.13
N LYS A 285 20.51 -36.50 65.65
CA LYS A 285 21.70 -36.94 66.41
C LYS A 285 21.88 -36.20 67.73
N LEU A 286 21.64 -34.88 67.76
CA LEU A 286 21.72 -34.09 69.00
C LEU A 286 20.60 -34.46 69.98
N ASN A 287 19.40 -34.77 69.48
CA ASN A 287 18.30 -35.23 70.33
C ASN A 287 18.58 -36.61 70.93
N GLU A 288 19.17 -37.54 70.15
CA GLU A 288 19.61 -38.85 70.64
C GLU A 288 20.63 -38.71 71.77
N GLN A 289 21.70 -37.92 71.56
CA GLN A 289 22.73 -37.66 72.58
C GLN A 289 22.15 -37.02 73.85
N ARG A 290 21.17 -36.12 73.71
CA ARG A 290 20.50 -35.51 74.87
C ARG A 290 19.74 -36.55 75.69
N VAL A 291 19.12 -37.54 75.06
CA VAL A 291 18.43 -38.62 75.77
C VAL A 291 19.43 -39.49 76.53
N GLU A 292 20.59 -39.80 75.93
CA GLU A 292 21.65 -40.61 76.57
C GLU A 292 22.30 -39.92 77.79
N VAL A 293 22.46 -38.60 77.77
CA VAL A 293 23.08 -37.83 78.87
C VAL A 293 22.13 -37.55 80.04
N CYS A 294 20.82 -37.71 79.84
CA CYS A 294 19.80 -37.51 80.87
C CYS A 294 19.49 -38.76 81.73
N PHE A 295 20.25 -39.85 81.55
CA PHE A 295 20.27 -41.03 82.43
C PHE A 295 21.59 -41.11 83.21
#